data_AF-A0A072NR38-F1
#
_entry.id   AF-A0A072NR38-F1
#
_cell.length_a   1.000
_cell.length_b   1.000
_cell.length_c   1.000
_cell.angle_alpha   90.00
_cell.angle_beta   90.00
_cell.angle_gamma   90.00
#
_symmetry.space_group_name_H-M   'P 1'
#
loop_
_entity.id
_entity.type
_entity.pdbx_description
1 polymer ?
#
loop_
_entity_poly.entity_id
_entity_poly.type
_entity_poly.pdbx_seq_one_letter_code
_entity_poly.pdbx_strand_id
1 'polypeptide(L)'
;MKQNRSFKDYVTNRFYNELFDAVSSYLEQNHRDLDVSSQLVRTIDSAELSDIDIKSVFVDNLPGMKIAFDVLLEAEFEISETDRHTDRYDQKRRWFKVSCTGDLSCSLDDFAITATEEYNYRSKQNSPMSDSLVPIIHKDQLEAVAKAFLEKYYQEALYKPMPVDPTVLTERMGLSIQLKNITSDFSTFGQIFFADCETEYYDKENSSFKKLQVKSGTILVDPDAYFLRNLGSVNNTIIHECVHWDKHRKAFELERLYNENATQIKCQVVGGIKDNNVKTATDWMEWQANALTPRIQMPYTQAKIKAAEFIRNYLRFFPDAKLIDIMEPVIDEMASFFCVSRYAAKIRMVDLGFEEAIGTFTYIDGRYVRPHSFKKGKLLQNQTFSISERDAIVESTMVPALREKIQSGNYLFVDSHFCIKDEKYIQYDGDGQAFLTDYARQHMDECCLVFDLTVLRSANSYCKQFYTECVLYRDATSDIIFEAHFSDSSINNDVDAQAKAIIAYNKELAEVMQNMPGGFSGALKHLMTWKGKTVEALAGDCCLDPKTIQRMRNNESYETTIETIVAICIALQLPPAASDALISRSGCSLGVSEKHLTYRFLLNSCYTKTIYECNEMLHRLRLDPLTKEI
;
A
#
# COMPACT_ATOMS: atom_id res chain seq x y z
N MET A 1 3.58 12.85 25.64
CA MET A 1 2.65 13.06 24.51
C MET A 1 3.32 14.02 23.53
N LYS A 2 3.63 13.61 22.29
CA LYS A 2 4.13 14.56 21.28
C LYS A 2 2.96 15.48 20.90
N GLN A 3 2.93 16.67 21.48
CA GLN A 3 2.02 17.73 21.04
C GLN A 3 2.36 18.07 19.59
N ASN A 4 1.39 17.92 18.67
CA ASN A 4 1.54 18.52 17.34
C ASN A 4 1.75 20.03 17.55
N ARG A 5 2.83 20.58 16.99
CA ARG A 5 3.11 22.02 17.09
C ARG A 5 2.20 22.76 16.11
N SER A 6 1.44 23.71 16.64
CA SER A 6 0.42 24.46 15.93
C SER A 6 0.92 25.87 15.62
N PHE A 7 0.94 26.25 14.34
CA PHE A 7 1.30 27.62 13.97
C PHE A 7 0.23 28.61 14.44
N LYS A 8 -1.04 28.21 14.44
CA LYS A 8 -2.11 28.99 15.06
C LYS A 8 -1.77 29.31 16.52
N ASP A 9 -1.45 28.31 17.33
CA ASP A 9 -1.14 28.54 18.75
C ASP A 9 0.08 29.45 18.92
N TYR A 10 1.07 29.34 18.02
CA TYR A 10 2.25 30.20 18.04
C TYR A 10 1.86 31.67 17.81
N VAL A 11 1.09 31.93 16.76
CA VAL A 11 0.60 33.28 16.42
C VAL A 11 -0.27 33.84 17.54
N THR A 12 -1.17 33.02 18.09
CA THR A 12 -2.04 33.42 19.21
C THR A 12 -1.25 33.82 20.45
N ASN A 13 -0.19 33.10 20.79
CA ASN A 13 0.57 33.43 22.00
C ASN A 13 1.54 34.59 21.81
N ARG A 14 2.10 34.74 20.61
CA ARG A 14 3.18 35.69 20.35
C ARG A 14 2.70 37.06 19.86
N PHE A 15 1.69 37.08 18.98
CA PHE A 15 1.28 38.29 18.25
C PHE A 15 -0.13 38.77 18.62
N TYR A 16 -0.66 38.33 19.76
CA TYR A 16 -2.02 38.68 20.19
C TYR A 16 -2.22 40.20 20.26
N ASN A 17 -1.28 40.92 20.89
CA ASN A 17 -1.41 42.36 21.09
C ASN A 17 -1.36 43.12 19.77
N GLU A 18 -0.47 42.74 18.85
CA GLU A 18 -0.35 43.35 17.53
C GLU A 18 -1.62 43.12 16.70
N LEU A 19 -2.23 41.93 16.80
CA LEU A 19 -3.51 41.63 16.17
C LEU A 19 -4.67 42.43 16.81
N PHE A 20 -4.66 42.57 18.13
CA PHE A 20 -5.63 43.38 18.87
C PHE A 20 -5.56 44.85 18.43
N ASP A 21 -4.36 45.44 18.42
CA ASP A 21 -4.12 46.82 18.01
C ASP A 21 -4.55 47.07 16.56
N ALA A 22 -4.30 46.11 15.67
CA ALA A 22 -4.70 46.21 14.27
C ALA A 22 -6.22 46.20 14.08
N VAL A 23 -6.94 45.38 14.84
CA VAL A 23 -8.41 45.33 14.80
C VAL A 23 -9.00 46.57 15.47
N SER A 24 -8.45 47.01 16.59
CA SER A 24 -8.88 48.24 17.28
C SER A 24 -8.73 49.45 16.36
N SER A 25 -7.57 49.59 15.71
CA SER A 25 -7.30 50.65 14.74
C SER A 25 -8.28 50.61 13.56
N TYR A 26 -8.63 49.41 13.07
CA TYR A 26 -9.62 49.26 12.00
C TYR A 26 -11.01 49.71 12.45
N LEU A 27 -11.46 49.29 13.64
CA LEU A 27 -12.75 49.67 14.21
C LEU A 27 -12.85 51.19 14.39
N GLU A 28 -11.82 51.82 14.93
CA GLU A 28 -11.76 53.28 15.11
C GLU A 28 -11.85 54.04 13.77
N GLN A 29 -11.22 53.54 12.72
CA GLN A 29 -11.20 54.21 11.41
C GLN A 29 -12.47 53.97 10.58
N ASN A 30 -13.14 52.83 10.77
CA ASN A 30 -14.25 52.38 9.93
C ASN A 30 -15.59 52.27 10.69
N HIS A 31 -15.69 52.80 11.92
CA HIS A 31 -16.85 52.64 12.81
C HIS A 31 -18.22 52.95 12.16
N ARG A 32 -18.27 53.85 11.17
CA ARG A 32 -19.51 54.25 10.48
C ARG A 32 -19.96 53.28 9.40
N ASP A 33 -19.02 52.53 8.83
CA ASP A 33 -19.25 51.62 7.69
C ASP A 33 -19.28 50.16 8.13
N LEU A 34 -19.15 49.89 9.44
CA LEU A 34 -19.27 48.55 10.00
C LEU A 34 -20.66 47.97 9.67
N ASP A 35 -20.69 46.76 9.10
CA ASP A 35 -21.93 46.05 8.86
C ASP A 35 -22.45 45.49 10.20
N VAL A 36 -23.08 46.31 11.04
CA VAL A 36 -23.68 45.89 12.33
C VAL A 36 -25.01 46.59 12.58
N SER A 37 -26.03 45.80 12.91
CA SER A 37 -27.36 46.32 13.28
C SER A 37 -27.54 46.34 14.80
N SER A 38 -28.05 47.44 15.34
CA SER A 38 -28.45 47.58 16.74
C SER A 38 -29.86 48.16 16.87
N GLN A 39 -30.59 47.71 17.90
CA GLN A 39 -31.88 48.30 18.30
C GLN A 39 -31.71 49.46 19.29
N LEU A 40 -30.54 49.54 19.95
CA LEU A 40 -30.21 50.54 20.96
C LEU A 40 -29.43 51.70 20.34
N VAL A 41 -28.39 51.39 19.57
CA VAL A 41 -27.51 52.34 18.88
C VAL A 41 -28.02 52.57 17.47
N ARG A 42 -28.45 53.80 17.14
CA ARG A 42 -28.97 54.14 15.81
C ARG A 42 -27.88 54.64 14.87
N THR A 43 -26.92 55.38 15.41
CA THR A 43 -25.75 55.92 14.71
C THR A 43 -24.52 55.56 15.52
N ILE A 44 -23.49 55.00 14.88
CA ILE A 44 -22.28 54.55 15.57
C ILE A 44 -21.28 55.72 15.62
N ASP A 45 -21.11 56.31 16.80
CA ASP A 45 -20.16 57.40 17.04
C ASP A 45 -18.76 56.89 17.39
N SER A 46 -18.67 55.76 18.09
CA SER A 46 -17.41 55.05 18.35
C SER A 46 -17.62 53.53 18.38
N ALA A 47 -16.52 52.79 18.17
CA ALA A 47 -16.43 51.35 18.34
C ALA A 47 -15.14 51.01 19.10
N GLU A 48 -15.26 50.42 20.29
CA GLU A 48 -14.14 50.10 21.17
C GLU A 48 -13.97 48.58 21.31
N LEU A 49 -12.77 48.09 20.97
CA LEU A 49 -12.46 46.66 21.03
C LEU A 49 -12.31 46.20 22.49
N SER A 50 -12.97 45.09 22.82
CA SER A 50 -12.91 44.46 24.15
C SER A 50 -11.99 43.23 24.17
N ASP A 51 -12.14 42.32 23.20
CA ASP A 51 -11.38 41.07 23.12
C ASP A 51 -11.32 40.54 21.68
N ILE A 52 -10.34 39.69 21.39
CA ILE A 52 -10.24 38.93 20.14
C ILE A 52 -10.02 37.44 20.41
N ASP A 53 -10.70 36.58 19.65
CA ASP A 53 -10.50 35.14 19.64
C ASP A 53 -10.05 34.65 18.27
N ILE A 54 -8.83 34.12 18.18
CA ILE A 54 -8.24 33.63 16.94
C ILE A 54 -8.85 32.25 16.61
N LYS A 55 -9.64 32.20 15.55
CA LYS A 55 -10.34 30.98 15.11
C LYS A 55 -9.45 30.08 14.27
N SER A 56 -8.75 30.65 13.29
CA SER A 56 -7.88 29.88 12.38
C SER A 56 -6.78 30.73 11.76
N VAL A 57 -5.68 30.09 11.38
CA VAL A 57 -4.59 30.72 10.62
C VAL A 57 -4.41 29.96 9.30
N PHE A 58 -4.44 30.68 8.19
CA PHE A 58 -4.27 30.12 6.86
C PHE A 58 -2.92 30.56 6.30
N VAL A 59 -1.98 29.62 6.19
CA VAL A 59 -0.60 29.94 5.80
C VAL A 59 -0.35 29.63 4.32
N ASP A 60 0.25 30.57 3.62
CA ASP A 60 0.75 30.48 2.26
C ASP A 60 2.28 30.47 2.23
N ASN A 61 2.85 29.54 1.46
CA ASN A 61 4.28 29.39 1.28
C ASN A 61 4.87 30.46 0.36
N LEU A 62 5.85 31.22 0.84
CA LEU A 62 6.67 32.14 0.03
C LEU A 62 8.10 31.60 -0.19
N PRO A 63 8.89 32.16 -1.14
CA PRO A 63 10.28 31.75 -1.36
C PRO A 63 11.16 31.88 -0.10
N GLY A 64 12.14 30.98 0.04
CA GLY A 64 13.01 30.93 1.20
C GLY A 64 12.26 30.50 2.47
N MET A 65 12.53 31.17 3.59
CA MET A 65 11.90 30.92 4.89
C MET A 65 10.72 31.86 5.19
N LYS A 66 10.35 32.71 4.22
CA LYS A 66 9.22 33.64 4.33
C LYS A 66 7.88 32.95 4.25
N ILE A 67 6.89 33.47 4.96
CA ILE A 67 5.50 33.01 4.93
C ILE A 67 4.57 34.22 4.86
N ALA A 68 3.46 34.04 4.15
CA ALA A 68 2.29 34.91 4.27
C ALA A 68 1.21 34.12 4.99
N PHE A 69 0.39 34.77 5.80
CA PHE A 69 -0.71 34.09 6.46
C PHE A 69 -1.87 35.03 6.77
N ASP A 70 -3.08 34.51 6.63
CA ASP A 70 -4.31 35.19 7.02
C ASP A 70 -4.75 34.66 8.38
N VAL A 71 -4.86 35.55 9.38
CA VAL A 71 -5.41 35.27 10.69
C VAL A 71 -6.90 35.60 10.66
N LEU A 72 -7.73 34.58 10.82
CA LEU A 72 -9.17 34.73 10.98
C LEU A 72 -9.50 34.75 12.48
N LEU A 73 -10.04 35.87 12.93
CA LEU A 73 -10.37 36.10 14.33
C LEU A 73 -11.81 36.62 14.48
N GLU A 74 -12.40 36.36 15.63
CA GLU A 74 -13.66 36.95 16.07
C GLU A 74 -13.34 38.07 17.06
N ALA A 75 -13.81 39.28 16.80
CA ALA A 75 -13.62 40.43 17.66
C ALA A 75 -14.92 40.73 18.42
N GLU A 76 -14.79 40.95 19.73
CA GLU A 76 -15.86 41.43 20.60
C GLU A 76 -15.61 42.93 20.87
N PHE A 77 -16.57 43.78 20.54
CA PHE A 77 -16.42 45.23 20.67
C PHE A 77 -17.75 45.89 21.06
N GLU A 78 -17.66 47.04 21.71
CA GLU A 78 -18.80 47.86 22.09
C GLU A 78 -18.95 49.02 21.10
N ILE A 79 -20.17 49.20 20.58
CA ILE A 79 -20.52 50.39 19.79
C ILE A 79 -21.27 51.38 20.67
N SER A 80 -20.99 52.67 20.50
CA SER A 80 -21.66 53.73 21.27
C SER A 80 -22.29 54.80 20.38
N GLU A 81 -23.38 55.39 20.89
CA GLU A 81 -24.03 56.59 20.36
C GLU A 81 -24.11 57.62 21.49
N THR A 82 -23.59 58.83 21.25
CA THR A 82 -23.61 59.94 22.20
C THR A 82 -24.61 61.00 21.73
N ASP A 83 -25.77 61.07 22.40
CA ASP A 83 -26.73 62.16 22.24
C ASP A 83 -26.68 63.10 23.46
N ARG A 84 -27.13 64.35 23.30
CA ARG A 84 -27.14 65.40 24.35
C ARG A 84 -27.87 65.02 25.65
N HIS A 85 -28.63 63.93 25.65
CA HIS A 85 -29.47 63.50 26.76
C HIS A 85 -29.23 62.06 27.24
N THR A 86 -28.70 61.18 26.40
CA THR A 86 -28.49 59.76 26.74
C THR A 86 -27.39 59.15 25.91
N ASP A 87 -26.44 58.49 26.56
CA ASP A 87 -25.46 57.64 25.90
C ASP A 87 -26.04 56.22 25.78
N ARG A 88 -25.86 55.60 24.62
CA ARG A 88 -26.32 54.23 24.36
C ARG A 88 -25.15 53.37 23.94
N TYR A 89 -25.16 52.13 24.39
CA TYR A 89 -24.11 51.16 24.17
C TYR A 89 -24.73 49.83 23.73
N ASP A 90 -24.04 49.10 22.87
CA ASP A 90 -24.42 47.75 22.47
C ASP A 90 -23.17 46.92 22.16
N GLN A 91 -23.12 45.67 22.62
CA GLN A 91 -22.00 44.77 22.36
C GLN A 91 -22.23 43.98 21.07
N LYS A 92 -21.18 43.90 20.24
CA LYS A 92 -21.20 43.21 18.96
C LYS A 92 -20.05 42.24 18.84
N ARG A 93 -20.26 41.24 17.98
CA ARG A 93 -19.25 40.28 17.56
C ARG A 93 -19.19 40.22 16.05
N ARG A 94 -18.00 40.40 15.49
CA ARG A 94 -17.76 40.28 14.04
C ARG A 94 -16.46 39.55 13.76
N TRP A 95 -16.41 38.92 12.60
CA TRP A 95 -15.23 38.18 12.16
C TRP A 95 -14.37 39.10 11.29
N PHE A 96 -13.07 39.09 11.55
CA PHE A 96 -12.08 39.88 10.84
C PHE A 96 -11.00 38.97 10.27
N LYS A 97 -10.43 39.39 9.14
CA LYS A 97 -9.25 38.79 8.56
C LYS A 97 -8.10 39.78 8.65
N VAL A 98 -7.00 39.35 9.27
CA VAL A 98 -5.76 40.12 9.34
C VAL A 98 -4.71 39.39 8.51
N SER A 99 -4.25 40.01 7.43
CA SER A 99 -3.24 39.46 6.52
C SER A 99 -1.85 39.86 6.98
N CYS A 100 -0.98 38.87 7.21
CA CYS A 100 0.32 39.05 7.81
C CYS A 100 1.44 38.42 6.96
N THR A 101 2.67 38.87 7.20
CA THR A 101 3.90 38.29 6.63
C THR A 101 4.99 38.20 7.68
N GLY A 102 5.92 37.26 7.51
CA GLY A 102 7.15 37.19 8.30
C GLY A 102 8.13 36.14 7.76
N ASP A 103 9.34 36.10 8.32
CA ASP A 103 10.41 35.18 7.96
C ASP A 103 10.79 34.28 9.14
N LEU A 104 10.67 32.96 8.95
CA LEU A 104 11.01 31.96 9.98
C LEU A 104 12.51 31.93 10.29
N SER A 105 13.38 32.42 9.39
CA SER A 105 14.83 32.44 9.63
C SER A 105 15.26 33.46 10.68
N CYS A 106 14.46 34.50 10.91
CA CYS A 106 14.61 35.43 12.03
C CYS A 106 13.51 35.24 13.07
N SER A 107 13.01 34.02 13.23
CA SER A 107 12.01 33.66 14.23
C SER A 107 10.71 34.49 14.17
N LEU A 108 10.34 35.03 13.00
CA LEU A 108 9.22 35.97 12.82
C LEU A 108 9.37 37.28 13.62
N ASP A 109 10.60 37.68 13.97
CA ASP A 109 10.89 38.99 14.56
C ASP A 109 10.57 40.15 13.59
N ASP A 110 10.48 39.86 12.29
CA ASP A 110 10.09 40.78 11.21
C ASP A 110 8.59 40.75 10.90
N PHE A 111 7.77 40.24 11.83
CA PHE A 111 6.32 40.18 11.68
C PHE A 111 5.72 41.52 11.27
N ALA A 112 4.92 41.49 10.20
CA ALA A 112 4.26 42.67 9.68
C ALA A 112 2.81 42.36 9.29
N ILE A 113 1.90 43.25 9.69
CA ILE A 113 0.51 43.26 9.26
C ILE A 113 0.40 44.07 7.98
N THR A 114 -0.18 43.46 6.95
CA THR A 114 -0.31 44.04 5.61
C THR A 114 -1.71 44.59 5.36
N ALA A 115 -2.74 43.99 5.94
CA ALA A 115 -4.13 44.44 5.82
C ALA A 115 -4.99 43.89 6.96
N THR A 116 -6.05 44.64 7.30
CA THR A 116 -7.14 44.21 8.19
C THR A 116 -8.45 44.52 7.50
N GLU A 117 -9.36 43.54 7.42
CA GLU A 117 -10.67 43.71 6.79
C GLU A 117 -11.76 42.86 7.46
N GLU A 118 -13.02 43.26 7.31
CA GLU A 118 -14.17 42.45 7.71
C GLU A 118 -14.24 41.16 6.88
N TYR A 119 -14.45 40.03 7.55
CA TYR A 119 -14.45 38.74 6.87
C TYR A 119 -15.75 38.55 6.07
N ASN A 120 -15.62 38.55 4.74
CA ASN A 120 -16.74 38.32 3.81
C ASN A 120 -16.74 36.90 3.22
N TYR A 121 -15.58 36.39 2.80
CA TYR A 121 -15.37 35.05 2.25
C TYR A 121 -13.90 34.64 2.36
N ARG A 122 -13.65 33.34 2.22
CA ARG A 122 -12.30 32.78 2.27
C ARG A 122 -11.51 33.10 0.99
N SER A 123 -10.39 33.80 1.12
CA SER A 123 -9.39 33.99 0.06
C SER A 123 -8.85 32.64 -0.42
N LYS A 124 -8.64 32.50 -1.74
CA LYS A 124 -8.02 31.30 -2.29
C LYS A 124 -6.50 31.40 -2.09
N GLN A 125 -5.97 30.48 -1.28
CA GLN A 125 -4.54 30.33 -1.07
C GLN A 125 -3.86 29.79 -2.34
N ASN A 126 -2.67 30.31 -2.65
CA ASN A 126 -1.92 29.91 -3.84
C ASN A 126 -0.99 28.71 -3.59
N SER A 127 -0.43 28.61 -2.38
CA SER A 127 0.50 27.56 -1.99
C SER A 127 0.29 27.21 -0.51
N PRO A 128 -0.87 26.59 -0.20
CA PRO A 128 -1.30 26.42 1.18
C PRO A 128 -0.42 25.43 1.95
N MET A 129 -0.27 25.70 3.25
CA MET A 129 0.40 24.83 4.21
C MET A 129 -0.54 24.44 5.34
N SER A 130 -0.27 23.30 5.97
CA SER A 130 -0.96 22.86 7.18
C SER A 130 -0.63 23.77 8.37
N ASP A 131 -1.36 23.60 9.47
CA ASP A 131 -1.04 24.25 10.74
C ASP A 131 0.36 23.91 11.29
N SER A 132 0.96 22.77 10.93
CA SER A 132 2.36 22.46 11.25
C SER A 132 3.36 22.89 10.16
N LEU A 133 2.99 23.83 9.28
CA LEU A 133 3.77 24.35 8.16
C LEU A 133 4.30 23.31 7.16
N VAL A 134 3.64 22.15 7.07
CA VAL A 134 3.88 21.17 6.01
C VAL A 134 3.12 21.61 4.75
N PRO A 135 3.74 21.68 3.56
CA PRO A 135 3.04 22.00 2.31
C PRO A 135 1.86 21.05 2.07
N ILE A 136 0.73 21.56 1.58
CA ILE A 136 -0.41 20.71 1.21
C ILE A 136 -0.25 20.27 -0.25
N ILE A 137 0.05 18.99 -0.45
CA ILE A 137 0.26 18.37 -1.77
C ILE A 137 -0.74 17.24 -1.96
N HIS A 138 -1.55 17.33 -3.01
CA HIS A 138 -2.51 16.28 -3.39
C HIS A 138 -1.90 15.26 -4.35
N LYS A 139 -2.49 14.06 -4.45
CA LYS A 139 -1.95 12.93 -5.25
C LYS A 139 -1.81 13.29 -6.74
N ASP A 140 -2.76 14.04 -7.28
CA ASP A 140 -2.76 14.54 -8.67
C ASP A 140 -1.71 15.62 -8.94
N GLN A 141 -1.17 16.25 -7.89
CA GLN A 141 -0.14 17.29 -8.00
C GLN A 141 1.29 16.73 -7.95
N LEU A 142 1.49 15.47 -7.54
CA LEU A 142 2.81 14.89 -7.29
C LEU A 142 3.77 14.98 -8.49
N GLU A 143 3.28 14.74 -9.72
CA GLU A 143 4.10 14.86 -10.93
C GLU A 143 4.54 16.31 -11.20
N ALA A 144 3.64 17.28 -10.98
CA ALA A 144 3.97 18.69 -11.16
C ALA A 144 4.99 19.16 -10.11
N VAL A 145 4.86 18.71 -8.86
CA VAL A 145 5.81 19.01 -7.80
C VAL A 145 7.18 18.39 -8.06
N ALA A 146 7.23 17.11 -8.48
CA ALA A 146 8.49 16.44 -8.84
C ALA A 146 9.16 17.12 -10.04
N LYS A 147 8.38 17.54 -11.04
CA LYS A 147 8.89 18.33 -12.17
C LYS A 147 9.48 19.66 -11.71
N ALA A 148 8.77 20.43 -10.88
CA ALA A 148 9.27 21.71 -10.37
C ALA A 148 10.56 21.56 -9.53
N PHE A 149 10.68 20.45 -8.78
CA PHE A 149 11.91 20.11 -8.07
C PHE A 149 13.08 19.90 -9.06
N LEU A 150 12.86 19.13 -10.13
CA LEU A 150 13.88 18.89 -11.15
C LEU A 150 14.20 20.15 -11.96
N GLU A 151 13.23 21.00 -12.28
CA GLU A 151 13.48 22.29 -12.95
C GLU A 151 14.45 23.17 -12.15
N LYS A 152 14.38 23.10 -10.82
CA LYS A 152 15.21 23.88 -9.91
C LYS A 152 16.62 23.30 -9.73
N TYR A 153 16.75 21.98 -9.66
CA TYR A 153 18.01 21.33 -9.23
C TYR A 153 18.65 20.39 -10.25
N TYR A 154 17.90 19.88 -11.23
CA TYR A 154 18.38 18.86 -12.17
C TYR A 154 17.64 18.91 -13.52
N GLN A 155 17.68 20.08 -14.17
CA GLN A 155 16.83 20.37 -15.33
C GLN A 155 17.11 19.45 -16.53
N GLU A 156 18.35 18.98 -16.70
CA GLU A 156 18.73 18.09 -17.79
C GLU A 156 17.98 16.75 -17.79
N ALA A 157 17.56 16.27 -16.61
CA ALA A 157 16.77 15.05 -16.46
C ALA A 157 15.34 15.19 -17.00
N LEU A 158 14.90 16.42 -17.32
CA LEU A 158 13.61 16.68 -17.95
C LEU A 158 13.69 16.67 -19.48
N TYR A 159 14.87 16.83 -20.07
CA TYR A 159 15.05 16.94 -21.52
C TYR A 159 15.40 15.61 -22.19
N LYS A 160 16.17 14.76 -21.51
CA LYS A 160 16.55 13.44 -22.01
C LYS A 160 16.45 12.39 -20.90
N PRO A 161 16.16 11.13 -21.23
CA PRO A 161 16.23 10.08 -20.22
C PRO A 161 17.66 9.88 -19.72
N MET A 162 17.82 9.97 -18.42
CA MET A 162 19.07 9.76 -17.70
C MET A 162 18.78 9.46 -16.22
N PRO A 163 19.68 8.74 -15.53
CA PRO A 163 19.62 8.63 -14.07
C PRO A 163 19.84 10.00 -13.41
N VAL A 164 19.16 10.23 -12.29
CA VAL A 164 19.43 11.37 -11.42
C VAL A 164 20.49 10.95 -10.41
N ASP A 165 21.71 11.46 -10.59
CA ASP A 165 22.82 11.21 -9.69
C ASP A 165 22.58 11.92 -8.34
N PRO A 166 22.45 11.18 -7.22
CA PRO A 166 22.18 11.78 -5.91
C PRO A 166 23.30 12.69 -5.41
N THR A 167 24.57 12.38 -5.70
CA THR A 167 25.71 13.19 -5.28
C THR A 167 25.66 14.54 -6.00
N VAL A 168 25.48 14.53 -7.32
CA VAL A 168 25.34 15.77 -8.12
C VAL A 168 24.13 16.58 -7.66
N LEU A 169 22.99 15.93 -7.38
CA LEU A 169 21.80 16.59 -6.86
C LEU A 169 22.08 17.29 -5.52
N THR A 170 22.69 16.57 -4.56
CA THR A 170 23.01 17.14 -3.24
C THR A 170 23.96 18.32 -3.33
N GLU A 171 25.01 18.24 -4.16
CA GLU A 171 25.94 19.35 -4.38
C GLU A 171 25.21 20.60 -4.89
N ARG A 172 24.31 20.45 -5.86
CA ARG A 172 23.50 21.56 -6.40
C ARG A 172 22.53 22.16 -5.39
N MET A 173 22.08 21.36 -4.43
CA MET A 173 21.23 21.81 -3.32
C MET A 173 22.04 22.45 -2.18
N GLY A 174 23.37 22.42 -2.24
CA GLY A 174 24.26 22.88 -1.16
C GLY A 174 24.28 21.93 0.04
N LEU A 175 23.99 20.64 -0.19
CA LEU A 175 23.96 19.59 0.82
C LEU A 175 25.26 18.77 0.80
N SER A 176 25.51 18.05 1.89
CA SER A 176 26.61 17.09 1.99
C SER A 176 26.11 15.72 2.40
N ILE A 177 26.80 14.66 1.96
CA ILE A 177 26.45 13.26 2.27
C ILE A 177 27.57 12.66 3.11
N GLN A 178 27.23 11.92 4.16
CA GLN A 178 28.18 11.04 4.86
C GLN A 178 27.58 9.64 5.03
N LEU A 179 28.34 8.63 4.60
CA LEU A 179 27.98 7.23 4.79
C LEU A 179 28.41 6.78 6.19
N LYS A 180 27.42 6.49 7.04
CA LYS A 180 27.63 6.09 8.45
C LYS A 180 26.56 5.10 8.86
N ASN A 181 26.93 4.01 9.53
CA ASN A 181 25.93 3.13 10.14
C ASN A 181 25.20 3.88 11.24
N ILE A 182 23.90 4.07 11.11
CA ILE A 182 23.14 5.00 11.97
C ILE A 182 22.73 4.29 13.25
N THR A 183 22.23 3.05 13.13
CA THR A 183 21.83 2.23 14.27
C THR A 183 22.42 0.82 14.14
N SER A 184 22.55 0.12 15.27
CA SER A 184 23.08 -1.26 15.29
C SER A 184 22.15 -2.27 14.63
N ASP A 185 20.85 -2.01 14.66
CA ASP A 185 19.77 -2.86 14.16
C ASP A 185 19.25 -2.45 12.79
N PHE A 186 19.88 -1.44 12.17
CA PHE A 186 19.49 -0.92 10.86
C PHE A 186 18.05 -0.34 10.80
N SER A 187 17.48 0.08 11.93
CA SER A 187 16.15 0.71 12.01
C SER A 187 16.05 2.12 11.44
N THR A 188 17.16 2.77 11.06
CA THR A 188 17.17 4.09 10.42
C THR A 188 18.02 4.07 9.16
N PHE A 189 17.42 4.39 8.00
CA PHE A 189 18.12 4.36 6.72
C PHE A 189 18.82 5.67 6.39
N GLY A 190 18.21 6.80 6.76
CA GLY A 190 18.67 8.14 6.46
C GLY A 190 18.28 9.15 7.54
N GLN A 191 19.06 10.22 7.63
CA GLN A 191 18.77 11.38 8.50
C GLN A 191 19.28 12.66 7.82
N ILE A 192 18.42 13.67 7.72
CA ILE A 192 18.81 15.04 7.34
C ILE A 192 18.86 15.95 8.58
N PHE A 193 19.95 16.72 8.67
CA PHE A 193 20.20 17.67 9.73
C PHE A 193 19.87 19.09 9.27
N PHE A 194 18.99 19.78 10.00
CA PHE A 194 18.54 21.13 9.69
C PHE A 194 19.25 22.21 10.52
N ALA A 195 19.90 21.82 11.61
CA ALA A 195 20.74 22.68 12.42
C ALA A 195 22.07 22.00 12.72
N ASP A 196 23.10 22.79 13.01
CA ASP A 196 24.39 22.29 13.49
C ASP A 196 24.19 21.59 14.83
N CYS A 197 24.70 20.36 14.98
CA CYS A 197 24.57 19.60 16.21
C CYS A 197 25.63 18.49 16.38
N GLU A 198 25.68 17.93 17.59
CA GLU A 198 26.35 16.66 17.86
C GLU A 198 25.34 15.52 17.73
N THR A 199 25.68 14.51 16.93
CA THR A 199 24.92 13.27 16.80
C THR A 199 25.81 12.06 17.06
N GLU A 200 25.23 10.87 17.05
CA GLU A 200 25.95 9.61 17.21
C GLU A 200 25.70 8.71 15.99
N TYR A 201 26.72 7.91 15.65
CA TYR A 201 26.61 6.83 14.67
C TYR A 201 27.16 5.54 15.28
N TYR A 202 26.67 4.41 14.82
CA TYR A 202 27.12 3.10 15.23
C TYR A 202 28.43 2.73 14.52
N ASP A 203 29.47 2.41 15.28
CA ASP A 203 30.70 1.83 14.76
C ASP A 203 30.63 0.32 14.86
N LYS A 204 30.46 -0.35 13.71
CA LYS A 204 30.38 -1.81 13.62
C LYS A 204 31.66 -2.51 14.08
N GLU A 205 32.83 -1.92 13.86
CA GLU A 205 34.11 -2.55 14.21
C GLU A 205 34.26 -2.65 15.74
N ASN A 206 33.83 -1.61 16.44
CA ASN A 206 33.96 -1.50 17.89
C ASN A 206 32.66 -1.78 18.64
N SER A 207 31.59 -2.17 17.93
CA SER A 207 30.24 -2.42 18.46
C SER A 207 29.75 -1.33 19.44
N SER A 208 30.01 -0.06 19.13
CA SER A 208 29.75 1.07 20.04
C SER A 208 29.34 2.32 19.28
N PHE A 209 28.67 3.25 19.96
CA PHE A 209 28.29 4.54 19.36
C PHE A 209 29.45 5.54 19.45
N LYS A 210 29.70 6.25 18.36
CA LYS A 210 30.68 7.33 18.25
C LYS A 210 29.98 8.65 17.97
N LYS A 211 30.42 9.70 18.67
CA LYS A 211 29.95 11.06 18.47
C LYS A 211 30.51 11.66 17.18
N LEU A 212 29.70 12.49 16.54
CA LEU A 212 30.00 13.17 15.28
C LEU A 212 29.40 14.58 15.33
N GLN A 213 30.22 15.58 15.03
CA GLN A 213 29.75 16.94 14.82
C GLN A 213 29.25 17.08 13.39
N VAL A 214 28.01 17.52 13.24
CA VAL A 214 27.30 17.58 11.95
C VAL A 214 26.80 19.00 11.72
N LYS A 215 27.00 19.50 10.50
CA LYS A 215 26.50 20.81 10.08
C LYS A 215 25.09 20.70 9.50
N SER A 216 24.31 21.77 9.58
CA SER A 216 23.06 21.92 8.84
C SER A 216 23.28 21.65 7.35
N GLY A 217 22.36 20.93 6.73
CA GLY A 217 22.47 20.49 5.33
C GLY A 217 23.32 19.23 5.13
N THR A 218 23.60 18.47 6.20
CA THR A 218 24.25 17.16 6.10
C THR A 218 23.21 16.05 6.11
N ILE A 219 23.35 15.10 5.18
CA ILE A 219 22.60 13.84 5.14
C ILE A 219 23.51 12.73 5.64
N LEU A 220 23.10 12.01 6.68
CA LEU A 220 23.67 10.72 7.04
C LEU A 220 22.87 9.62 6.38
N VAL A 221 23.55 8.69 5.72
CA VAL A 221 22.92 7.53 5.09
C VAL A 221 23.62 6.26 5.54
N ASP A 222 22.83 5.27 5.94
CA ASP A 222 23.36 3.99 6.33
C ASP A 222 23.80 3.20 5.08
N PRO A 223 25.10 2.83 4.96
CA PRO A 223 25.59 2.12 3.79
C PRO A 223 24.94 0.75 3.61
N ASP A 224 24.42 0.15 4.67
CA ASP A 224 23.72 -1.13 4.61
C ASP A 224 22.28 -1.02 4.13
N ALA A 225 21.79 0.18 3.80
CA ALA A 225 20.51 0.36 3.12
C ALA A 225 20.43 -0.46 1.84
N TYR A 226 21.56 -0.63 1.16
CA TYR A 226 21.69 -1.51 0.02
C TYR A 226 21.26 -2.97 0.27
N PHE A 227 21.40 -3.50 1.49
CA PHE A 227 21.12 -4.90 1.80
C PHE A 227 19.61 -5.24 1.79
N LEU A 228 18.73 -4.25 2.01
CA LEU A 228 17.29 -4.38 1.77
C LEU A 228 16.98 -4.08 0.30
N ARG A 229 17.42 -5.01 -0.57
CA ARG A 229 17.35 -4.99 -2.05
C ARG A 229 16.04 -4.53 -2.67
N ASN A 230 14.94 -4.55 -1.91
CA ASN A 230 13.62 -4.25 -2.41
C ASN A 230 13.21 -2.78 -2.27
N LEU A 231 13.72 -2.03 -1.28
CA LEU A 231 13.15 -0.72 -0.93
C LEU A 231 14.18 0.39 -0.73
N GLY A 232 15.25 0.11 0.01
CA GLY A 232 16.17 1.13 0.52
C GLY A 232 17.45 1.25 -0.28
N SER A 233 17.41 1.55 -1.59
CA SER A 233 18.69 1.89 -2.23
C SER A 233 19.26 3.16 -1.58
N VAL A 234 20.57 3.20 -1.32
CA VAL A 234 21.27 4.40 -0.80
C VAL A 234 20.88 5.66 -1.60
N ASN A 235 20.77 5.52 -2.93
CA ASN A 235 20.32 6.60 -3.83
C ASN A 235 18.91 7.11 -3.52
N ASN A 236 17.97 6.19 -3.28
CA ASN A 236 16.60 6.54 -2.93
C ASN A 236 16.55 7.27 -1.59
N THR A 237 17.26 6.78 -0.58
CA THR A 237 17.37 7.45 0.73
C THR A 237 17.92 8.86 0.58
N ILE A 238 19.02 9.06 -0.16
CA ILE A 238 19.59 10.41 -0.36
C ILE A 238 18.56 11.37 -0.99
N ILE A 239 17.85 10.93 -2.03
CA ILE A 239 16.86 11.76 -2.72
C ILE A 239 15.63 12.01 -1.83
N HIS A 240 15.21 11.03 -1.04
CA HIS A 240 14.17 11.18 -0.01
C HIS A 240 14.53 12.29 0.99
N GLU A 241 15.74 12.25 1.53
CA GLU A 241 16.25 13.30 2.42
C GLU A 241 16.38 14.67 1.73
N CYS A 242 16.69 14.70 0.42
CA CYS A 242 16.63 15.94 -0.38
C CYS A 242 15.22 16.51 -0.47
N VAL A 243 14.18 15.67 -0.57
CA VAL A 243 12.79 16.14 -0.55
C VAL A 243 12.44 16.74 0.82
N HIS A 244 12.88 16.11 1.91
CA HIS A 244 12.74 16.71 3.25
C HIS A 244 13.40 18.09 3.34
N TRP A 245 14.59 18.24 2.77
CA TRP A 245 15.27 19.53 2.72
C TRP A 245 14.51 20.59 1.91
N ASP A 246 14.00 20.27 0.71
CA ASP A 246 13.31 21.27 -0.11
C ASP A 246 11.92 21.63 0.46
N LYS A 247 11.16 20.64 0.96
CA LYS A 247 9.74 20.80 1.32
C LYS A 247 9.46 21.04 2.80
N HIS A 248 10.29 20.51 3.70
CA HIS A 248 9.91 20.40 5.12
C HIS A 248 10.69 21.32 6.08
N ARG A 249 11.58 22.18 5.57
CA ARG A 249 12.34 23.14 6.39
C ARG A 249 11.45 24.04 7.26
N LYS A 250 10.32 24.51 6.75
CA LYS A 250 9.42 25.42 7.50
C LYS A 250 8.74 24.73 8.66
N ALA A 251 8.29 23.49 8.46
CA ALA A 251 7.75 22.65 9.52
C ALA A 251 8.79 22.39 10.62
N PHE A 252 10.04 22.18 10.22
CA PHE A 252 11.14 22.00 11.17
C PHE A 252 11.47 23.29 11.94
N GLU A 253 11.52 24.45 11.29
CA GLU A 253 11.75 25.72 12.00
C GLU A 253 10.60 26.05 12.96
N LEU A 254 9.34 25.72 12.63
CA LEU A 254 8.26 25.82 13.61
C LEU A 254 8.52 24.94 14.84
N GLU A 255 9.04 23.73 14.67
CA GLU A 255 9.42 22.88 15.80
C GLU A 255 10.49 23.56 16.67
N ARG A 256 11.47 24.23 16.06
CA ARG A 256 12.52 24.96 16.78
C ARG A 256 12.00 26.16 17.56
N LEU A 257 10.98 26.86 17.06
CA LEU A 257 10.32 27.94 17.79
C LEU A 257 9.67 27.48 19.11
N TYR A 258 9.31 26.20 19.21
CA TYR A 258 8.79 25.59 20.45
C TYR A 258 9.84 24.80 21.23
N ASN A 259 10.95 24.42 20.59
CA ASN A 259 12.00 23.60 21.15
C ASN A 259 13.33 23.88 20.45
N GLU A 260 14.11 24.80 21.01
CA GLU A 260 15.41 25.23 20.45
C GLU A 260 16.40 24.07 20.24
N ASN A 261 16.21 22.94 20.93
CA ASN A 261 17.06 21.74 20.83
C ASN A 261 16.68 20.78 19.67
N ALA A 262 15.61 21.07 18.91
CA ALA A 262 15.28 20.28 17.72
C ALA A 262 16.34 20.52 16.62
N THR A 263 16.93 19.44 16.08
CA THR A 263 18.10 19.53 15.17
C THR A 263 17.95 18.74 13.86
N GLN A 264 17.11 17.71 13.82
CA GLN A 264 17.07 16.75 12.73
C GLN A 264 15.69 16.13 12.52
N ILE A 265 15.45 15.62 11.31
CA ILE A 265 14.39 14.65 11.02
C ILE A 265 15.04 13.28 10.82
N LYS A 266 14.52 12.27 11.51
CA LYS A 266 15.00 10.89 11.37
C LYS A 266 14.01 10.08 10.55
N CYS A 267 14.47 9.47 9.46
CA CYS A 267 13.71 8.45 8.74
C CYS A 267 13.74 7.14 9.56
N GLN A 268 12.90 7.06 10.59
CA GLN A 268 12.84 5.87 11.44
C GLN A 268 11.89 4.82 10.88
N VAL A 269 12.37 3.59 10.79
CA VAL A 269 11.56 2.39 10.56
C VAL A 269 11.09 1.87 11.93
N VAL A 270 10.29 2.65 12.67
CA VAL A 270 9.69 2.11 13.91
C VAL A 270 8.46 1.30 13.56
N GLY A 271 8.56 0.00 13.81
CA GLY A 271 7.45 -0.94 13.90
C GLY A 271 6.66 -0.75 15.19
N GLY A 272 5.35 -0.54 15.06
CA GLY A 272 4.47 -0.38 16.19
C GLY A 272 3.12 0.21 15.79
N ILE A 273 2.06 -0.28 16.43
CA ILE A 273 0.71 0.26 16.30
C ILE A 273 0.71 1.64 16.96
N LYS A 274 0.69 2.72 16.16
CA LYS A 274 0.06 3.96 16.62
C LYS A 274 -1.43 3.75 16.45
N ASP A 275 -2.14 3.52 17.56
CA ASP A 275 -3.57 3.79 17.60
C ASP A 275 -3.72 5.29 17.38
N ASN A 276 -4.22 5.67 16.20
CA ASN A 276 -5.12 6.80 16.00
C ASN A 276 -5.35 7.02 14.50
N ASN A 277 -6.62 7.21 14.12
CA ASN A 277 -7.08 7.64 12.79
C ASN A 277 -6.62 9.07 12.39
N VAL A 278 -5.55 9.59 13.00
CA VAL A 278 -5.05 10.96 12.81
C VAL A 278 -3.59 10.90 12.36
N LYS A 279 -3.33 11.18 11.08
CA LYS A 279 -1.97 11.34 10.55
C LYS A 279 -1.29 12.54 11.22
N THR A 280 -0.11 12.34 11.79
CA THR A 280 0.71 13.42 12.35
C THR A 280 1.39 14.23 11.25
N ALA A 281 1.92 15.42 11.57
CA ALA A 281 2.68 16.22 10.60
C ALA A 281 3.88 15.42 10.03
N THR A 282 4.56 14.65 10.88
CA THR A 282 5.64 13.75 10.46
C THR A 282 5.16 12.69 9.48
N ASP A 283 3.98 12.08 9.70
CA ASP A 283 3.41 11.08 8.76
C ASP A 283 3.12 11.68 7.38
N TRP A 284 2.68 12.95 7.34
CA TRP A 284 2.47 13.66 6.08
C TRP A 284 3.78 13.97 5.35
N MET A 285 4.82 14.39 6.09
CA MET A 285 6.13 14.68 5.54
C MET A 285 6.78 13.43 4.94
N GLU A 286 6.74 12.31 5.65
CA GLU A 286 7.23 11.02 5.13
C GLU A 286 6.44 10.59 3.91
N TRP A 287 5.11 10.70 3.91
CA TRP A 287 4.29 10.39 2.74
C TRP A 287 4.70 11.23 1.51
N GLN A 288 4.94 12.53 1.68
CA GLN A 288 5.37 13.40 0.59
C GLN A 288 6.75 13.02 0.04
N ALA A 289 7.72 12.81 0.93
CA ALA A 289 9.07 12.41 0.53
C ALA A 289 9.06 11.07 -0.21
N ASN A 290 8.34 10.08 0.33
CA ASN A 290 8.15 8.77 -0.27
C ASN A 290 7.46 8.84 -1.64
N ALA A 291 6.43 9.68 -1.79
CA ALA A 291 5.69 9.81 -3.04
C ALA A 291 6.46 10.57 -4.13
N LEU A 292 7.27 11.56 -3.76
CA LEU A 292 8.03 12.40 -4.69
C LEU A 292 9.33 11.75 -5.15
N THR A 293 10.03 11.03 -4.28
CA THR A 293 11.34 10.42 -4.58
C THR A 293 11.37 9.58 -5.86
N PRO A 294 10.48 8.58 -6.07
CA PRO A 294 10.49 7.79 -7.30
C PRO A 294 10.14 8.63 -8.54
N ARG A 295 9.36 9.71 -8.40
CA ARG A 295 9.01 10.62 -9.49
C ARG A 295 10.16 11.53 -9.88
N ILE A 296 11.01 11.88 -8.92
CA ILE A 296 12.27 12.61 -9.13
C ILE A 296 13.30 11.69 -9.80
N GLN A 297 13.49 10.47 -9.28
CA GLN A 297 14.42 9.49 -9.83
C GLN A 297 14.06 9.07 -11.27
N MET A 298 12.76 8.96 -11.56
CA MET A 298 12.22 8.55 -12.85
C MET A 298 11.17 9.55 -13.35
N PRO A 299 11.60 10.67 -13.98
CA PRO A 299 10.72 11.73 -14.44
C PRO A 299 9.68 11.22 -15.45
N TYR A 300 8.42 11.63 -15.31
CA TYR A 300 7.27 11.05 -16.03
C TYR A 300 7.51 10.78 -17.52
N THR A 301 7.84 11.84 -18.27
CA THR A 301 8.05 11.76 -19.72
C THR A 301 9.23 10.87 -20.07
N GLN A 302 10.35 11.02 -19.34
CA GLN A 302 11.59 10.36 -19.69
C GLN A 302 11.59 8.87 -19.36
N ALA A 303 11.04 8.52 -18.20
CA ALA A 303 10.82 7.13 -17.80
C ALA A 303 9.86 6.42 -18.76
N LYS A 304 8.78 7.10 -19.20
CA LYS A 304 7.84 6.55 -20.18
C LYS A 304 8.47 6.30 -21.54
N ILE A 305 9.32 7.22 -22.02
CA ILE A 305 10.09 7.05 -23.26
C ILE A 305 11.00 5.82 -23.15
N LYS A 306 11.72 5.66 -22.02
CA LYS A 306 12.62 4.53 -21.82
C LYS A 306 11.92 3.19 -21.68
N ALA A 307 10.83 3.12 -20.91
CA ALA A 307 10.02 1.92 -20.83
C ALA A 307 9.54 1.49 -22.23
N ALA A 308 9.02 2.43 -23.03
CA ALA A 308 8.59 2.15 -24.39
C ALA A 308 9.74 1.74 -25.34
N GLU A 309 10.94 2.31 -25.15
CA GLU A 309 12.16 1.91 -25.89
C GLU A 309 12.55 0.46 -25.57
N PHE A 310 12.66 0.10 -24.31
CA PHE A 310 12.99 -1.26 -23.89
C PHE A 310 11.94 -2.27 -24.37
N ILE A 311 10.66 -1.98 -24.19
CA ILE A 311 9.57 -2.82 -24.70
C ILE A 311 9.72 -3.06 -26.21
N ARG A 312 9.95 -2.00 -27.02
CA ARG A 312 10.16 -2.15 -28.46
C ARG A 312 11.37 -3.00 -28.81
N ASN A 313 12.46 -2.85 -28.06
CA ASN A 313 13.68 -3.64 -28.27
C ASN A 313 13.42 -5.12 -28.00
N TYR A 314 12.82 -5.46 -26.85
CA TYR A 314 12.49 -6.85 -26.51
C TYR A 314 11.52 -7.49 -27.50
N LEU A 315 10.45 -6.80 -27.91
CA LEU A 315 9.52 -7.31 -28.92
C LEU A 315 10.18 -7.49 -30.30
N ARG A 316 11.24 -6.73 -30.62
CA ARG A 316 12.01 -6.94 -31.84
C ARG A 316 12.90 -8.19 -31.75
N PHE A 317 13.48 -8.47 -30.58
CA PHE A 317 14.30 -9.67 -30.36
C PHE A 317 13.46 -10.93 -30.21
N PHE A 318 12.23 -10.80 -29.70
CA PHE A 318 11.27 -11.89 -29.49
C PHE A 318 9.92 -11.56 -30.14
N PRO A 319 9.78 -11.71 -31.47
CA PRO A 319 8.56 -11.30 -32.20
C PRO A 319 7.27 -12.01 -31.77
N ASP A 320 7.39 -13.23 -31.27
CA ASP A 320 6.24 -14.04 -30.82
C ASP A 320 5.88 -13.80 -29.34
N ALA A 321 6.72 -13.09 -28.59
CA ALA A 321 6.48 -12.81 -27.18
C ALA A 321 5.33 -11.81 -26.99
N LYS A 322 4.53 -12.01 -25.95
CA LYS A 322 3.57 -11.00 -25.50
C LYS A 322 4.25 -10.02 -24.54
N LEU A 323 3.57 -8.91 -24.30
CA LEU A 323 4.09 -7.85 -23.41
C LEU A 323 4.39 -8.38 -22.00
N ILE A 324 3.55 -9.27 -21.46
CA ILE A 324 3.76 -9.86 -20.14
C ILE A 324 5.01 -10.74 -20.07
N ASP A 325 5.36 -11.44 -21.16
CA ASP A 325 6.50 -12.35 -21.21
C ASP A 325 7.85 -11.60 -21.19
N ILE A 326 7.85 -10.31 -21.56
CA ILE A 326 9.04 -9.44 -21.58
C ILE A 326 9.04 -8.38 -20.48
N MET A 327 7.99 -8.30 -19.66
CA MET A 327 7.84 -7.19 -18.72
C MET A 327 8.88 -7.22 -17.59
N GLU A 328 9.24 -8.41 -17.13
CA GLU A 328 10.28 -8.58 -16.10
C GLU A 328 11.67 -8.07 -16.53
N PRO A 329 12.23 -8.49 -17.68
CA PRO A 329 13.51 -7.93 -18.11
C PRO A 329 13.43 -6.44 -18.44
N VAL A 330 12.28 -5.92 -18.90
CA VAL A 330 12.07 -4.48 -19.07
C VAL A 330 12.15 -3.73 -17.74
N ILE A 331 11.53 -4.26 -16.67
CA ILE A 331 11.60 -3.67 -15.33
C ILE A 331 13.04 -3.69 -14.81
N ASP A 332 13.78 -4.78 -15.01
CA ASP A 332 15.19 -4.88 -14.64
C ASP A 332 16.06 -3.86 -15.40
N GLU A 333 15.81 -3.66 -16.70
CA GLU A 333 16.51 -2.61 -17.48
C GLU A 333 16.14 -1.20 -17.03
N MET A 334 14.88 -0.94 -16.68
CA MET A 334 14.45 0.32 -16.09
C MET A 334 15.17 0.58 -14.75
N ALA A 335 15.24 -0.43 -13.88
CA ALA A 335 15.92 -0.35 -12.60
C ALA A 335 17.42 -0.07 -12.77
N SER A 336 18.07 -0.79 -13.68
CA SER A 336 19.49 -0.60 -14.00
C SER A 336 19.74 0.79 -14.59
N PHE A 337 18.93 1.24 -15.56
CA PHE A 337 19.13 2.51 -16.24
C PHE A 337 18.96 3.72 -15.32
N PHE A 338 17.96 3.69 -14.43
CA PHE A 338 17.69 4.79 -13.48
C PHE A 338 18.41 4.61 -12.14
N CYS A 339 19.20 3.55 -11.96
CA CYS A 339 19.92 3.24 -10.73
C CYS A 339 19.01 3.17 -9.48
N VAL A 340 17.84 2.54 -9.62
CA VAL A 340 16.83 2.33 -8.58
C VAL A 340 16.65 0.84 -8.29
N SER A 341 15.92 0.49 -7.22
CA SER A 341 15.55 -0.92 -7.00
C SER A 341 14.59 -1.41 -8.10
N ARG A 342 14.62 -2.71 -8.39
CA ARG A 342 13.63 -3.39 -9.25
C ARG A 342 12.21 -3.00 -8.87
N TYR A 343 11.97 -2.93 -7.57
CA TYR A 343 10.67 -2.62 -7.02
C TYR A 343 10.22 -1.19 -7.32
N ALA A 344 11.09 -0.21 -7.11
CA ALA A 344 10.81 1.19 -7.43
C ALA A 344 10.52 1.34 -8.94
N ALA A 345 11.27 0.64 -9.79
CA ALA A 345 11.00 0.60 -11.23
C ALA A 345 9.64 -0.03 -11.55
N LYS A 346 9.29 -1.18 -10.93
CA LYS A 346 8.00 -1.85 -11.09
C LYS A 346 6.84 -0.91 -10.72
N ILE A 347 6.85 -0.31 -9.53
CA ILE A 347 5.84 0.70 -9.13
C ILE A 347 5.75 1.80 -10.17
N ARG A 348 6.91 2.38 -10.52
CA ARG A 348 6.92 3.52 -11.41
C ARG A 348 6.36 3.18 -12.78
N MET A 349 6.62 1.97 -13.29
CA MET A 349 6.02 1.51 -14.53
C MET A 349 4.49 1.43 -14.44
N VAL A 350 3.94 0.94 -13.32
CA VAL A 350 2.50 0.95 -13.07
C VAL A 350 1.94 2.37 -13.02
N ASP A 351 2.59 3.28 -12.27
CA ASP A 351 2.26 4.72 -12.21
C ASP A 351 2.23 5.39 -13.59
N LEU A 352 3.08 4.95 -14.52
CA LEU A 352 3.18 5.46 -15.89
C LEU A 352 2.13 4.85 -16.84
N GLY A 353 1.37 3.86 -16.37
CA GLY A 353 0.27 3.21 -17.08
C GLY A 353 0.61 1.87 -17.76
N PHE A 354 1.75 1.24 -17.40
CA PHE A 354 2.13 -0.10 -17.82
C PHE A 354 1.62 -1.13 -16.80
N GLU A 355 0.32 -1.42 -16.83
CA GLU A 355 -0.37 -2.27 -15.84
C GLU A 355 0.08 -3.73 -15.88
N GLU A 356 0.68 -4.20 -16.98
CA GLU A 356 1.24 -5.55 -17.08
C GLU A 356 2.37 -5.77 -16.08
N ALA A 357 3.01 -4.70 -15.59
CA ALA A 357 3.99 -4.79 -14.51
C ALA A 357 3.37 -5.31 -13.20
N ILE A 358 2.05 -5.19 -13.00
CA ILE A 358 1.37 -5.63 -11.77
C ILE A 358 1.59 -7.13 -11.51
N GLY A 359 1.37 -7.97 -12.53
CA GLY A 359 1.45 -9.43 -12.42
C GLY A 359 2.85 -10.02 -12.57
N THR A 360 3.91 -9.21 -12.43
CA THR A 360 5.32 -9.65 -12.48
C THR A 360 5.92 -9.79 -11.09
N PHE A 361 7.04 -10.52 -10.95
CA PHE A 361 7.80 -10.64 -9.70
C PHE A 361 6.92 -10.91 -8.47
N THR A 362 5.93 -11.78 -8.61
CA THR A 362 5.02 -12.12 -7.52
C THR A 362 5.49 -13.42 -6.87
N TYR A 363 5.69 -13.37 -5.56
CA TYR A 363 6.09 -14.52 -4.74
C TYR A 363 5.06 -14.71 -3.63
N ILE A 364 4.49 -15.89 -3.57
CA ILE A 364 3.45 -16.27 -2.61
C ILE A 364 3.83 -17.64 -2.04
N ASP A 365 3.76 -17.79 -0.72
CA ASP A 365 4.13 -19.02 -0.01
C ASP A 365 5.55 -19.52 -0.34
N GLY A 366 6.49 -18.58 -0.55
CA GLY A 366 7.88 -18.86 -0.91
C GLY A 366 8.09 -19.34 -2.37
N ARG A 367 7.04 -19.33 -3.19
CA ARG A 367 7.08 -19.77 -4.59
C ARG A 367 6.86 -18.60 -5.53
N TYR A 368 7.58 -18.62 -6.64
CA TYR A 368 7.41 -17.65 -7.71
C TYR A 368 6.15 -17.96 -8.52
N VAL A 369 5.28 -16.97 -8.65
CA VAL A 369 4.06 -17.01 -9.45
C VAL A 369 4.40 -16.46 -10.83
N ARG A 370 4.12 -17.25 -11.87
CA ARG A 370 4.47 -16.89 -13.25
C ARG A 370 3.80 -15.56 -13.66
N PRO A 371 4.45 -14.77 -14.55
CA PRO A 371 3.91 -13.51 -15.00
C PRO A 371 2.55 -13.68 -15.66
N HIS A 372 1.61 -12.82 -15.26
CA HIS A 372 0.25 -12.83 -15.77
C HIS A 372 -0.27 -11.40 -15.99
N SER A 373 -1.19 -11.25 -16.92
CA SER A 373 -1.83 -10.00 -17.29
C SER A 373 -3.34 -10.14 -17.30
N PHE A 374 -3.99 -9.00 -17.40
CA PHE A 374 -5.44 -8.85 -17.43
C PHE A 374 -5.76 -7.61 -18.25
N LYS A 375 -7.02 -7.47 -18.64
CA LYS A 375 -7.47 -6.28 -19.35
C LYS A 375 -7.24 -5.03 -18.52
N LYS A 376 -6.66 -4.00 -19.15
CA LYS A 376 -6.34 -2.71 -18.54
C LYS A 376 -7.56 -2.10 -17.82
N GLY A 377 -7.33 -1.60 -16.60
CA GLY A 377 -8.34 -0.96 -15.76
C GLY A 377 -9.34 -1.91 -15.09
N LYS A 378 -9.08 -3.22 -15.10
CA LYS A 378 -9.95 -4.20 -14.42
C LYS A 378 -9.71 -4.25 -12.91
N LEU A 379 -8.46 -4.32 -12.47
CA LEU A 379 -8.15 -4.38 -11.04
C LEU A 379 -8.09 -2.99 -10.40
N LEU A 380 -8.62 -2.87 -9.18
CA LEU A 380 -8.33 -1.76 -8.29
C LEU A 380 -6.92 -1.88 -7.69
N GLN A 381 -6.39 -0.78 -7.15
CA GLN A 381 -5.01 -0.69 -6.62
C GLN A 381 -4.73 -1.69 -5.48
N ASN A 382 -5.75 -2.12 -4.75
CA ASN A 382 -5.67 -3.08 -3.65
C ASN A 382 -6.18 -4.48 -4.03
N GLN A 383 -6.41 -4.77 -5.31
CA GLN A 383 -6.99 -6.04 -5.76
C GLN A 383 -6.00 -6.92 -6.51
N THR A 384 -6.20 -8.24 -6.43
CA THR A 384 -5.31 -9.21 -7.08
C THR A 384 -6.05 -10.48 -7.45
N PHE A 385 -5.51 -11.22 -8.41
CA PHE A 385 -5.96 -12.58 -8.71
C PHE A 385 -5.25 -13.64 -7.85
N SER A 386 -4.07 -13.32 -7.30
CA SER A 386 -3.22 -14.30 -6.63
C SER A 386 -3.48 -14.30 -5.11
N ILE A 387 -3.59 -15.48 -4.52
CA ILE A 387 -3.92 -15.69 -3.11
C ILE A 387 -3.01 -16.77 -2.49
N SER A 388 -2.66 -16.60 -1.21
CA SER A 388 -1.86 -17.59 -0.46
C SER A 388 -2.66 -18.86 -0.20
N GLU A 389 -1.98 -19.99 -0.01
CA GLU A 389 -2.60 -21.27 0.35
C GLU A 389 -3.42 -21.13 1.65
N ARG A 390 -2.88 -20.41 2.63
CA ARG A 390 -3.55 -20.16 3.90
C ARG A 390 -4.83 -19.34 3.71
N ASP A 391 -4.76 -18.21 3.02
CA ASP A 391 -5.92 -17.35 2.79
C ASP A 391 -6.95 -18.08 1.92
N ALA A 392 -6.51 -18.85 0.92
CA ALA A 392 -7.39 -19.66 0.08
C ALA A 392 -8.21 -20.66 0.93
N ILE A 393 -7.59 -21.32 1.90
CA ILE A 393 -8.27 -22.25 2.84
C ILE A 393 -9.25 -21.50 3.73
N VAL A 394 -8.82 -20.37 4.31
CA VAL A 394 -9.66 -19.56 5.22
C VAL A 394 -10.86 -19.00 4.49
N GLU A 395 -10.65 -18.31 3.37
CA GLU A 395 -11.69 -17.64 2.58
C GLU A 395 -12.67 -18.65 1.99
N SER A 396 -12.18 -19.77 1.43
CA SER A 396 -13.05 -20.83 0.89
C SER A 396 -13.90 -21.54 1.95
N THR A 397 -13.49 -21.47 3.22
CA THR A 397 -14.25 -22.05 4.33
C THR A 397 -15.24 -21.04 4.91
N MET A 398 -14.77 -19.82 5.16
CA MET A 398 -15.48 -18.81 5.94
C MET A 398 -16.44 -17.96 5.10
N VAL A 399 -16.12 -17.72 3.82
CA VAL A 399 -16.97 -16.90 2.94
C VAL A 399 -17.96 -17.79 2.18
N PRO A 400 -19.28 -17.71 2.45
CA PRO A 400 -20.26 -18.59 1.83
C PRO A 400 -20.26 -18.51 0.30
N ALA A 401 -20.13 -17.31 -0.26
CA ALA A 401 -20.14 -17.09 -1.71
C ALA A 401 -18.98 -17.80 -2.43
N LEU A 402 -17.77 -17.75 -1.86
CA LEU A 402 -16.62 -18.46 -2.42
C LEU A 402 -16.74 -19.98 -2.20
N ARG A 403 -17.23 -20.39 -1.02
CA ARG A 403 -17.44 -21.80 -0.70
C ARG A 403 -18.38 -22.48 -1.69
N GLU A 404 -19.50 -21.86 -2.03
CA GLU A 404 -20.46 -22.39 -3.00
C GLU A 404 -19.84 -22.54 -4.40
N LYS A 405 -19.06 -21.55 -4.84
CA LYS A 405 -18.35 -21.58 -6.13
C LYS A 405 -17.36 -22.75 -6.18
N ILE A 406 -16.58 -22.95 -5.14
CA ILE A 406 -15.58 -24.02 -5.06
C ILE A 406 -16.27 -25.40 -4.98
N GLN A 407 -17.32 -25.54 -4.17
CA GLN A 407 -18.08 -26.79 -4.02
C GLN A 407 -18.80 -27.22 -5.30
N SER A 408 -19.12 -26.27 -6.20
CA SER A 408 -19.66 -26.61 -7.52
C SER A 408 -18.70 -27.46 -8.36
N GLY A 409 -17.40 -27.46 -8.04
CA GLY A 409 -16.35 -28.14 -8.81
C GLY A 409 -15.92 -27.41 -10.09
N ASN A 410 -16.45 -26.21 -10.33
CA ASN A 410 -16.16 -25.39 -11.51
C ASN A 410 -14.83 -24.64 -11.44
N TYR A 411 -14.19 -24.59 -10.28
CA TYR A 411 -12.93 -23.88 -10.07
C TYR A 411 -11.87 -24.82 -9.50
N LEU A 412 -10.62 -24.60 -9.91
CA LEU A 412 -9.44 -25.26 -9.37
C LEU A 412 -8.46 -24.22 -8.81
N PHE A 413 -7.72 -24.62 -7.78
CA PHE A 413 -6.63 -23.81 -7.21
C PHE A 413 -5.30 -24.19 -7.86
N VAL A 414 -4.84 -23.36 -8.80
CA VAL A 414 -3.67 -23.60 -9.67
C VAL A 414 -2.77 -22.37 -9.68
N ASP A 415 -1.46 -22.55 -9.55
CA ASP A 415 -0.46 -21.45 -9.56
C ASP A 415 -0.80 -20.27 -8.62
N SER A 416 -1.35 -20.52 -7.44
CA SER A 416 -1.83 -19.50 -6.48
C SER A 416 -3.06 -18.70 -6.93
N HIS A 417 -3.89 -19.26 -7.83
CA HIS A 417 -5.11 -18.63 -8.34
C HIS A 417 -6.29 -19.61 -8.27
N PHE A 418 -7.50 -19.09 -8.07
CA PHE A 418 -8.73 -19.85 -8.34
C PHE A 418 -9.13 -19.62 -9.80
N CYS A 419 -8.98 -20.64 -10.64
CA CYS A 419 -9.24 -20.58 -12.08
C CYS A 419 -10.40 -21.49 -12.49
N ILE A 420 -11.17 -21.10 -13.50
CA ILE A 420 -12.22 -21.95 -14.10
C ILE A 420 -11.60 -23.26 -14.60
N LYS A 421 -12.24 -24.39 -14.26
CA LYS A 421 -11.87 -25.71 -14.74
C LYS A 421 -12.34 -25.92 -16.17
N ASP A 422 -11.52 -25.49 -17.12
CA ASP A 422 -11.72 -25.72 -18.55
C ASP A 422 -10.37 -25.90 -19.27
N GLU A 423 -10.32 -26.73 -20.31
CA GLU A 423 -9.10 -27.01 -21.08
C GLU A 423 -8.52 -25.75 -21.76
N LYS A 424 -9.36 -24.72 -22.00
CA LYS A 424 -8.91 -23.41 -22.47
C LYS A 424 -7.98 -22.72 -21.45
N TYR A 425 -8.21 -22.94 -20.15
CA TYR A 425 -7.54 -22.20 -19.08
C TYR A 425 -6.51 -23.02 -18.30
N ILE A 426 -6.68 -24.35 -18.24
CA ILE A 426 -5.83 -25.24 -17.46
C ILE A 426 -5.27 -26.36 -18.35
N GLN A 427 -3.96 -26.62 -18.21
CA GLN A 427 -3.26 -27.73 -18.82
C GLN A 427 -2.56 -28.58 -17.76
N TYR A 428 -2.16 -29.79 -18.15
CA TYR A 428 -1.45 -30.74 -17.31
C TYR A 428 -0.11 -31.07 -17.96
N ASP A 429 0.96 -31.15 -17.17
CA ASP A 429 2.27 -31.55 -17.66
C ASP A 429 2.42 -33.09 -17.73
N GLY A 430 3.61 -33.56 -18.08
CA GLY A 430 3.91 -34.99 -18.20
C GLY A 430 3.78 -35.78 -16.88
N ASP A 431 3.84 -35.09 -15.75
CA ASP A 431 3.71 -35.65 -14.40
C ASP A 431 2.27 -35.49 -13.86
N GLY A 432 1.37 -34.91 -14.66
CA GLY A 432 -0.04 -34.71 -14.31
C GLY A 432 -0.28 -33.49 -13.43
N GLN A 433 0.68 -32.57 -13.29
CA GLN A 433 0.52 -31.35 -12.51
C GLN A 433 -0.23 -30.29 -13.32
N ALA A 434 -1.27 -29.72 -12.71
CA ALA A 434 -2.09 -28.68 -13.33
C ALA A 434 -1.35 -27.33 -13.32
N PHE A 435 -1.36 -26.62 -14.45
CA PHE A 435 -0.78 -25.29 -14.59
C PHE A 435 -1.65 -24.41 -15.50
N LEU A 436 -1.56 -23.08 -15.34
CA LEU A 436 -2.33 -22.14 -16.17
C LEU A 436 -1.79 -22.11 -17.61
N THR A 437 -2.69 -22.13 -18.60
CA THR A 437 -2.33 -21.94 -20.01
C THR A 437 -1.81 -20.54 -20.28
N ASP A 438 -1.09 -20.35 -21.38
CA ASP A 438 -0.69 -19.02 -21.83
C ASP A 438 -1.88 -18.09 -22.06
N TYR A 439 -3.00 -18.63 -22.53
CA TYR A 439 -4.24 -17.86 -22.67
C TYR A 439 -4.75 -17.38 -21.31
N ALA A 440 -4.85 -18.27 -20.31
CA ALA A 440 -5.29 -17.90 -18.96
C ALA A 440 -4.38 -16.83 -18.35
N ARG A 441 -3.05 -17.03 -18.41
CA ARG A 441 -2.09 -16.05 -17.90
C ARG A 441 -2.25 -14.69 -18.56
N GLN A 442 -2.67 -14.61 -19.81
CA GLN A 442 -2.85 -13.34 -20.53
C GLN A 442 -4.21 -12.67 -20.25
N HIS A 443 -5.20 -13.45 -19.78
CA HIS A 443 -6.60 -13.06 -19.63
C HIS A 443 -7.16 -13.47 -18.27
N MET A 444 -6.44 -13.14 -17.19
CA MET A 444 -6.83 -13.53 -15.84
C MET A 444 -8.22 -13.02 -15.46
N ASP A 445 -8.65 -11.87 -16.02
CA ASP A 445 -9.98 -11.30 -15.79
C ASP A 445 -11.14 -12.09 -16.41
N GLU A 446 -10.87 -13.06 -17.29
CA GLU A 446 -11.88 -13.96 -17.87
C GLU A 446 -12.07 -15.26 -17.08
N CYS A 447 -11.05 -15.68 -16.32
CA CYS A 447 -11.01 -17.03 -15.76
C CYS A 447 -10.63 -17.14 -14.30
N CYS A 448 -10.13 -16.07 -13.67
CA CYS A 448 -9.66 -16.10 -12.29
C CYS A 448 -10.46 -15.21 -11.35
N LEU A 449 -10.64 -15.66 -10.11
CA LEU A 449 -11.31 -14.89 -9.07
C LEU A 449 -10.39 -13.80 -8.49
N VAL A 450 -10.99 -12.67 -8.12
CA VAL A 450 -10.35 -11.48 -7.56
C VAL A 450 -10.52 -11.42 -6.05
N PHE A 451 -9.47 -10.96 -5.38
CA PHE A 451 -9.37 -10.77 -3.94
C PHE A 451 -8.91 -9.35 -3.59
N ASP A 452 -9.48 -8.79 -2.53
CA ASP A 452 -9.06 -7.52 -1.93
C ASP A 452 -7.94 -7.76 -0.91
N LEU A 453 -6.87 -6.98 -0.99
CA LEU A 453 -5.71 -7.11 -0.11
C LEU A 453 -5.78 -6.14 1.07
N THR A 454 -5.53 -6.70 2.25
CA THR A 454 -5.28 -5.95 3.47
C THR A 454 -3.90 -6.29 4.01
N VAL A 455 -3.24 -5.30 4.65
CA VAL A 455 -1.92 -5.48 5.24
C VAL A 455 -2.09 -5.83 6.71
N LEU A 456 -1.54 -6.96 7.14
CA LEU A 456 -1.56 -7.35 8.55
C LEU A 456 -0.79 -6.33 9.39
N ARG A 457 -1.30 -6.07 10.61
CA ARG A 457 -0.94 -4.91 11.44
C ARG A 457 0.55 -4.83 11.80
N SER A 458 1.37 -5.86 11.54
CA SER A 458 2.81 -5.93 11.81
C SER A 458 3.70 -5.15 10.85
N ALA A 459 3.19 -4.66 9.71
CA ALA A 459 4.02 -3.81 8.85
C ALA A 459 4.35 -2.47 9.53
N ASN A 460 5.64 -2.10 9.53
CA ASN A 460 6.13 -0.84 10.09
C ASN A 460 5.35 0.36 9.55
N SER A 461 5.24 1.45 10.30
CA SER A 461 4.48 2.65 9.87
C SER A 461 5.00 3.23 8.53
N TYR A 462 6.32 3.22 8.36
CA TYR A 462 7.03 3.45 7.09
C TYR A 462 6.55 2.48 5.98
N CYS A 463 6.41 1.19 6.33
CA CYS A 463 5.91 0.13 5.46
C CYS A 463 4.40 0.13 5.18
N LYS A 464 3.59 0.94 5.87
CA LYS A 464 2.15 1.08 5.53
C LYS A 464 1.89 2.29 4.65
N GLN A 465 2.64 3.38 4.85
CA GLN A 465 2.45 4.64 4.12
C GLN A 465 3.11 4.65 2.74
N PHE A 466 4.23 3.94 2.56
CA PHE A 466 4.89 3.73 1.25
C PHE A 466 4.16 2.68 0.38
N TYR A 467 3.17 1.95 0.93
CA TYR A 467 2.64 0.69 0.40
C TYR A 467 1.13 0.70 0.18
N THR A 468 0.57 1.83 -0.25
CA THR A 468 -0.82 1.86 -0.74
C THR A 468 -0.99 1.18 -2.11
N GLU A 469 0.06 0.54 -2.62
CA GLU A 469 0.05 -0.33 -3.81
C GLU A 469 0.24 -1.80 -3.39
N CYS A 470 -0.61 -2.28 -2.47
CA CYS A 470 -0.50 -3.58 -1.78
C CYS A 470 -0.19 -4.78 -2.69
N VAL A 471 -0.64 -4.73 -3.95
CA VAL A 471 -0.51 -5.83 -4.92
C VAL A 471 0.92 -6.04 -5.38
N LEU A 472 1.70 -4.96 -5.47
CA LEU A 472 2.99 -5.01 -6.12
C LEU A 472 4.06 -5.67 -5.23
N TYR A 473 3.87 -5.71 -3.91
CA TYR A 473 4.86 -5.95 -2.83
C TYR A 473 5.09 -7.41 -2.40
N ARG A 474 4.61 -8.36 -3.20
CA ARG A 474 4.71 -9.78 -2.89
C ARG A 474 6.05 -10.32 -3.39
N ASP A 475 7.12 -10.10 -2.61
CA ASP A 475 8.46 -10.65 -2.88
C ASP A 475 8.88 -11.65 -1.79
N ALA A 476 9.76 -12.58 -2.14
CA ALA A 476 10.26 -13.65 -1.27
C ALA A 476 11.01 -13.13 -0.01
N THR A 477 11.47 -11.88 -0.02
CA THR A 477 12.24 -11.28 1.09
C THR A 477 11.47 -10.20 1.87
N SER A 478 10.17 -10.05 1.61
CA SER A 478 9.31 -9.09 2.30
C SER A 478 8.79 -9.64 3.64
N ASP A 479 9.03 -8.94 4.75
CA ASP A 479 8.42 -9.22 6.06
C ASP A 479 6.94 -8.81 6.14
N ILE A 480 6.37 -8.27 5.05
CA ILE A 480 4.99 -7.80 5.00
C ILE A 480 4.07 -8.96 4.67
N ILE A 481 3.20 -9.29 5.62
CA ILE A 481 2.16 -10.31 5.45
C ILE A 481 0.88 -9.63 4.95
N PHE A 482 0.36 -10.12 3.83
CA PHE A 482 -0.91 -9.68 3.26
C PHE A 482 -1.99 -10.72 3.56
N GLU A 483 -3.20 -10.26 3.87
CA GLU A 483 -4.40 -11.09 3.90
C GLU A 483 -5.25 -10.76 2.68
N ALA A 484 -5.58 -11.78 1.91
CA ALA A 484 -6.47 -11.68 0.76
C ALA A 484 -7.89 -12.07 1.16
N HIS A 485 -8.86 -11.21 0.86
CA HIS A 485 -10.28 -11.44 1.11
C HIS A 485 -11.06 -11.56 -0.19
N PHE A 486 -12.01 -12.48 -0.26
CA PHE A 486 -12.82 -12.66 -1.45
C PHE A 486 -13.59 -11.38 -1.78
N SER A 487 -13.40 -10.86 -2.99
CA SER A 487 -14.00 -9.60 -3.40
C SER A 487 -15.41 -9.80 -3.95
N ASP A 488 -16.38 -9.02 -3.49
CA ASP A 488 -17.70 -8.93 -4.12
C ASP A 488 -17.63 -7.95 -5.31
N SER A 489 -16.96 -8.38 -6.38
CA SER A 489 -16.68 -7.58 -7.58
C SER A 489 -17.51 -8.02 -8.78
N SER A 490 -17.79 -7.09 -9.70
CA SER A 490 -18.41 -7.43 -10.99
C SER A 490 -17.58 -8.44 -11.79
N ILE A 491 -16.25 -8.43 -11.64
CA ILE A 491 -15.35 -9.40 -12.27
C ILE A 491 -15.68 -10.82 -11.79
N ASN A 492 -15.82 -11.03 -10.48
CA ASN A 492 -16.16 -12.35 -9.94
C ASN A 492 -17.54 -12.83 -10.37
N ASN A 493 -18.47 -11.92 -10.65
CA ASN A 493 -19.78 -12.25 -11.19
C ASN A 493 -19.69 -12.64 -12.68
N ASP A 494 -18.90 -11.93 -13.48
CA ASP A 494 -18.68 -12.22 -14.90
C ASP A 494 -17.98 -13.58 -15.08
N VAL A 495 -16.91 -13.81 -14.32
CA VAL A 495 -16.16 -15.09 -14.31
C VAL A 495 -17.08 -16.24 -13.92
N ASP A 496 -18.01 -16.02 -12.98
CA ASP A 496 -18.96 -17.05 -12.57
C ASP A 496 -20.05 -17.34 -13.59
N ALA A 497 -20.56 -16.30 -14.24
CA ALA A 497 -21.48 -16.48 -15.36
C ALA A 497 -20.80 -17.26 -16.50
N GLN A 498 -19.53 -16.96 -16.77
CA GLN A 498 -18.70 -17.66 -17.74
C GLN A 498 -18.47 -19.12 -17.35
N ALA A 499 -18.11 -19.40 -16.10
CA ALA A 499 -17.95 -20.77 -15.59
C ALA A 499 -19.25 -21.59 -15.75
N LYS A 500 -20.41 -20.98 -15.45
CA LYS A 500 -21.73 -21.62 -15.62
C LYS A 500 -22.10 -21.85 -17.08
N ALA A 501 -21.72 -20.94 -17.99
CA ALA A 501 -22.01 -21.05 -19.42
C ALA A 501 -21.12 -22.08 -20.14
N ILE A 502 -19.89 -22.26 -19.68
CA ILE A 502 -18.89 -23.14 -20.29
C ILE A 502 -19.20 -24.63 -20.01
N ILE A 503 -19.95 -24.95 -18.95
CA ILE A 503 -19.91 -26.30 -18.38
C ILE A 503 -21.20 -27.13 -18.61
N ALA A 504 -21.05 -28.19 -19.43
CA ALA A 504 -21.97 -29.31 -19.63
C ALA A 504 -21.70 -30.53 -18.69
N TYR A 505 -20.85 -30.36 -17.68
CA TYR A 505 -20.31 -31.42 -16.79
C TYR A 505 -21.34 -32.09 -15.87
N ASN A 506 -22.54 -31.51 -15.73
CA ASN A 506 -23.54 -32.02 -14.80
C ASN A 506 -24.16 -33.35 -15.22
N LYS A 507 -24.12 -33.72 -16.50
CA LYS A 507 -24.82 -34.93 -16.96
C LYS A 507 -24.08 -36.23 -16.63
N GLU A 508 -22.79 -36.33 -16.97
CA GLU A 508 -22.00 -37.53 -16.70
C GLU A 508 -21.78 -37.73 -15.20
N LEU A 509 -21.46 -36.67 -14.45
CA LEU A 509 -21.30 -36.76 -13.00
C LEU A 509 -22.62 -37.16 -12.33
N ALA A 510 -23.76 -36.66 -12.79
CA ALA A 510 -25.07 -37.08 -12.28
C ALA A 510 -25.34 -38.57 -12.55
N GLU A 511 -25.00 -39.09 -13.72
CA GLU A 511 -25.14 -40.51 -14.06
C GLU A 511 -24.25 -41.41 -13.18
N VAL A 512 -23.00 -41.01 -12.95
CA VAL A 512 -22.08 -41.73 -12.03
C VAL A 512 -22.58 -41.70 -10.59
N MET A 513 -23.08 -40.55 -10.13
CA MET A 513 -23.61 -40.39 -8.77
C MET A 513 -24.90 -41.19 -8.56
N GLN A 514 -25.80 -41.25 -9.55
CA GLN A 514 -27.04 -42.03 -9.48
C GLN A 514 -26.79 -43.55 -9.41
N ASN A 515 -25.76 -44.04 -10.11
CA ASN A 515 -25.42 -45.46 -10.16
C ASN A 515 -24.43 -45.90 -9.07
N MET A 516 -24.07 -45.01 -8.15
CA MET A 516 -23.07 -45.30 -7.12
C MET A 516 -23.64 -46.20 -6.01
N PRO A 517 -23.03 -47.36 -5.73
CA PRO A 517 -23.49 -48.27 -4.68
C PRO A 517 -23.56 -47.63 -3.29
N GLY A 518 -24.44 -48.14 -2.42
CA GLY A 518 -24.63 -47.61 -1.07
C GLY A 518 -23.46 -47.84 -0.11
N GLY A 519 -22.75 -48.95 -0.26
CA GLY A 519 -21.62 -49.36 0.58
C GLY A 519 -20.28 -48.77 0.15
N PHE A 520 -19.35 -48.54 1.09
CA PHE A 520 -18.02 -47.97 0.83
C PHE A 520 -17.23 -48.79 -0.20
N SER A 521 -17.08 -50.09 0.05
CA SER A 521 -16.36 -51.03 -0.82
C SER A 521 -16.92 -51.05 -2.25
N GLY A 522 -18.24 -50.95 -2.39
CA GLY A 522 -18.93 -50.90 -3.67
C GLY A 522 -18.74 -49.57 -4.40
N ALA A 523 -18.87 -48.45 -3.67
CA ALA A 523 -18.63 -47.11 -4.20
C ALA A 523 -17.19 -46.94 -4.69
N LEU A 524 -16.19 -47.41 -3.93
CA LEU A 524 -14.78 -47.37 -4.32
C LEU A 524 -14.52 -48.17 -5.61
N LYS A 525 -15.06 -49.39 -5.72
CA LYS A 525 -14.96 -50.21 -6.94
C LYS A 525 -15.58 -49.51 -8.15
N HIS A 526 -16.74 -48.89 -7.96
CA HIS A 526 -17.43 -48.16 -9.02
C HIS A 526 -16.61 -46.95 -9.51
N LEU A 527 -16.08 -46.16 -8.57
CA LEU A 527 -15.26 -44.98 -8.87
C LEU A 527 -13.92 -45.33 -9.53
N MET A 528 -13.26 -46.39 -9.09
CA MET A 528 -12.05 -46.91 -9.75
C MET A 528 -12.32 -47.32 -11.20
N THR A 529 -13.48 -47.94 -11.46
CA THR A 529 -13.88 -48.37 -12.79
C THR A 529 -14.17 -47.17 -13.68
N TRP A 530 -14.89 -46.16 -13.16
CA TRP A 530 -15.14 -44.90 -13.86
C TRP A 530 -13.84 -44.17 -14.23
N LYS A 531 -12.86 -44.14 -13.32
CA LYS A 531 -11.55 -43.51 -13.55
C LYS A 531 -10.53 -44.42 -14.25
N GLY A 532 -10.89 -45.66 -14.60
CA GLY A 532 -10.00 -46.61 -15.28
C GLY A 532 -8.74 -47.01 -14.49
N LYS A 533 -8.72 -46.91 -13.15
CA LYS A 533 -7.52 -47.20 -12.34
C LYS A 533 -7.51 -48.63 -11.79
N THR A 534 -6.37 -49.32 -11.93
CA THR A 534 -6.11 -50.63 -11.30
C THR A 534 -5.75 -50.47 -9.83
N VAL A 535 -5.66 -51.57 -9.08
CA VAL A 535 -5.26 -51.55 -7.67
C VAL A 535 -3.82 -51.07 -7.54
N GLU A 536 -2.95 -51.54 -8.42
CA GLU A 536 -1.53 -51.25 -8.43
C GLU A 536 -1.27 -49.79 -8.83
N ALA A 537 -1.99 -49.29 -9.84
CA ALA A 537 -1.91 -47.89 -10.25
C ALA A 537 -2.40 -46.97 -9.14
N LEU A 538 -3.58 -47.25 -8.56
CA LEU A 538 -4.12 -46.44 -7.46
C LEU A 538 -3.19 -46.45 -6.23
N ALA A 539 -2.65 -47.61 -5.87
CA ALA A 539 -1.72 -47.76 -4.75
C ALA A 539 -0.42 -46.96 -4.95
N GLY A 540 0.11 -46.94 -6.18
CA GLY A 540 1.24 -46.08 -6.55
C GLY A 540 0.89 -44.60 -6.43
N ASP A 541 -0.26 -44.19 -6.96
CA ASP A 541 -0.68 -42.78 -7.02
C ASP A 541 -1.04 -42.17 -5.65
N CYS A 542 -1.40 -42.99 -4.65
CA CYS A 542 -1.66 -42.54 -3.28
C CYS A 542 -0.56 -42.92 -2.27
N CYS A 543 0.53 -43.56 -2.71
CA CYS A 543 1.61 -44.07 -1.85
C CYS A 543 1.12 -45.03 -0.74
N LEU A 544 0.24 -45.97 -1.08
CA LEU A 544 -0.26 -47.02 -0.17
C LEU A 544 0.15 -48.42 -0.64
N ASP A 545 0.18 -49.38 0.28
CA ASP A 545 0.36 -50.79 -0.08
C ASP A 545 -0.84 -51.28 -0.92
N PRO A 546 -0.64 -51.94 -2.09
CA PRO A 546 -1.72 -52.53 -2.89
C PRO A 546 -2.68 -53.43 -2.08
N LYS A 547 -2.18 -54.11 -1.04
CA LYS A 547 -2.99 -54.93 -0.13
C LYS A 547 -3.99 -54.10 0.67
N THR A 548 -3.65 -52.86 1.02
CA THR A 548 -4.54 -51.93 1.74
C THR A 548 -5.73 -51.55 0.86
N ILE A 549 -5.47 -51.19 -0.41
CA ILE A 549 -6.52 -50.92 -1.40
C ILE A 549 -7.39 -52.17 -1.63
N GLN A 550 -6.78 -53.36 -1.69
CA GLN A 550 -7.52 -54.61 -1.86
C GLN A 550 -8.43 -54.93 -0.67
N ARG A 551 -8.01 -54.63 0.57
CA ARG A 551 -8.83 -54.78 1.77
C ARG A 551 -10.00 -53.80 1.76
N MET A 552 -9.76 -52.53 1.45
CA MET A 552 -10.80 -51.49 1.35
C MET A 552 -11.88 -51.80 0.30
N ARG A 553 -11.51 -52.51 -0.78
CA ARG A 553 -12.44 -52.91 -1.85
C ARG A 553 -13.31 -54.13 -1.48
N ASN A 554 -12.85 -54.99 -0.58
CA ASN A 554 -13.43 -56.32 -0.39
C ASN A 554 -13.96 -56.56 1.03
N ASN A 555 -13.55 -55.76 2.02
CA ASN A 555 -14.01 -55.86 3.39
C ASN A 555 -14.67 -54.55 3.83
N GLU A 556 -15.99 -54.56 3.92
CA GLU A 556 -16.80 -53.39 4.28
C GLU A 556 -16.68 -53.01 5.77
N SER A 557 -16.20 -53.93 6.61
CA SER A 557 -15.90 -53.68 8.03
C SER A 557 -14.44 -53.26 8.27
N TYR A 558 -13.67 -52.98 7.22
CA TYR A 558 -12.28 -52.55 7.36
C TYR A 558 -12.21 -51.09 7.83
N GLU A 559 -11.74 -50.88 9.05
CA GLU A 559 -11.52 -49.54 9.60
C GLU A 559 -10.30 -48.89 8.93
N THR A 560 -10.50 -47.67 8.43
CA THR A 560 -9.45 -46.86 7.79
C THR A 560 -9.43 -45.46 8.38
N THR A 561 -8.36 -44.72 8.09
CA THR A 561 -8.22 -43.36 8.55
C THR A 561 -8.73 -42.38 7.51
N ILE A 562 -9.17 -41.19 7.96
CA ILE A 562 -9.64 -40.14 7.06
C ILE A 562 -8.54 -39.71 6.07
N GLU A 563 -7.28 -39.70 6.50
CA GLU A 563 -6.12 -39.37 5.66
C GLU A 563 -5.99 -40.34 4.48
N THR A 564 -6.20 -41.63 4.73
CA THR A 564 -6.15 -42.68 3.70
C THR A 564 -7.26 -42.48 2.67
N ILE A 565 -8.46 -42.13 3.12
CA ILE A 565 -9.61 -41.89 2.23
C ILE A 565 -9.42 -40.62 1.42
N VAL A 566 -8.93 -39.54 2.03
CA VAL A 566 -8.62 -38.28 1.35
C VAL A 566 -7.53 -38.50 0.29
N ALA A 567 -6.48 -39.27 0.61
CA ALA A 567 -5.44 -39.65 -0.35
C ALA A 567 -5.99 -40.43 -1.55
N ILE A 568 -6.92 -41.37 -1.32
CA ILE A 568 -7.58 -42.12 -2.40
C ILE A 568 -8.44 -41.21 -3.28
N CYS A 569 -9.17 -40.26 -2.68
CA CYS A 569 -9.98 -39.31 -3.43
C CYS A 569 -9.12 -38.43 -4.35
N ILE A 570 -7.97 -37.94 -3.86
CA ILE A 570 -6.99 -37.17 -4.64
C ILE A 570 -6.36 -38.05 -5.73
N ALA A 571 -5.93 -39.27 -5.41
CA ALA A 571 -5.28 -40.17 -6.37
C ALA A 571 -6.23 -40.62 -7.50
N LEU A 572 -7.53 -40.72 -7.22
CA LEU A 572 -8.57 -40.94 -8.23
C LEU A 572 -9.02 -39.66 -8.95
N GLN A 573 -8.53 -38.50 -8.51
CA GLN A 573 -8.93 -37.17 -8.97
C GLN A 573 -10.47 -37.00 -8.99
N LEU A 574 -11.09 -37.34 -7.87
CA LEU A 574 -12.54 -37.32 -7.72
C LEU A 574 -13.06 -35.89 -7.57
N PRO A 575 -14.10 -35.51 -8.33
CA PRO A 575 -14.77 -34.21 -8.14
C PRO A 575 -15.38 -34.10 -6.73
N PRO A 576 -15.64 -32.87 -6.24
CA PRO A 576 -16.06 -32.63 -4.86
C PRO A 576 -17.26 -33.48 -4.43
N ALA A 577 -18.31 -33.53 -5.25
CA ALA A 577 -19.51 -34.32 -4.97
C ALA A 577 -19.25 -35.83 -4.85
N ALA A 578 -18.33 -36.38 -5.65
CA ALA A 578 -17.97 -37.81 -5.58
C ALA A 578 -17.08 -38.10 -4.36
N SER A 579 -16.17 -37.20 -4.02
CA SER A 579 -15.33 -37.27 -2.83
C SER A 579 -16.17 -37.26 -1.56
N ASP A 580 -17.10 -36.30 -1.43
CA ASP A 580 -18.01 -36.20 -0.29
C ASP A 580 -18.85 -37.47 -0.13
N ALA A 581 -19.37 -38.00 -1.24
CA ALA A 581 -20.17 -39.21 -1.23
C ALA A 581 -19.36 -40.46 -0.87
N LEU A 582 -18.07 -40.52 -1.21
CA LEU A 582 -17.19 -41.62 -0.80
C LEU A 582 -16.84 -41.54 0.69
N ILE A 583 -16.56 -40.34 1.20
CA ILE A 583 -16.25 -40.09 2.62
C ILE A 583 -17.47 -40.38 3.49
N SER A 584 -18.66 -39.91 3.10
CA SER A 584 -19.88 -40.18 3.87
C SER A 584 -20.18 -41.67 4.03
N ARG A 585 -19.72 -42.50 3.08
CA ARG A 585 -19.90 -43.95 3.10
C ARG A 585 -18.82 -44.69 3.88
N SER A 586 -17.66 -44.08 4.13
CA SER A 586 -16.55 -44.74 4.81
C SER A 586 -16.69 -44.80 6.34
N GLY A 587 -17.71 -44.13 6.90
CA GLY A 587 -17.87 -43.96 8.35
C GLY A 587 -16.97 -42.88 8.96
N CYS A 588 -16.10 -42.24 8.16
CA CYS A 588 -15.28 -41.12 8.60
C CYS A 588 -15.99 -39.78 8.32
N SER A 589 -15.66 -38.73 9.07
CA SER A 589 -16.18 -37.39 8.83
C SER A 589 -15.09 -36.33 8.98
N LEU A 590 -15.17 -35.31 8.14
CA LEU A 590 -14.32 -34.13 8.25
C LEU A 590 -14.96 -33.15 9.24
N GLY A 591 -14.24 -32.85 10.31
CA GLY A 591 -14.63 -31.87 11.33
C GLY A 591 -14.25 -30.42 10.97
N VAL A 592 -14.10 -29.58 11.99
CA VAL A 592 -13.76 -28.14 11.88
C VAL A 592 -12.34 -27.81 12.33
N SER A 593 -11.50 -28.81 12.61
CA SER A 593 -10.08 -28.59 12.93
C SER A 593 -9.32 -28.08 11.70
N GLU A 594 -8.24 -27.32 11.91
CA GLU A 594 -7.37 -26.81 10.85
C GLU A 594 -6.94 -27.90 9.85
N LYS A 595 -6.57 -29.07 10.35
CA LYS A 595 -6.28 -30.27 9.57
C LYS A 595 -7.45 -30.67 8.65
N HIS A 596 -8.67 -30.77 9.20
CA HIS A 596 -9.85 -31.17 8.43
C HIS A 596 -10.33 -30.09 7.46
N LEU A 597 -10.15 -28.81 7.77
CA LEU A 597 -10.42 -27.71 6.85
C LEU A 597 -9.48 -27.76 5.64
N THR A 598 -8.20 -28.04 5.88
CA THR A 598 -7.21 -28.23 4.80
C THR A 598 -7.58 -29.43 3.93
N TYR A 599 -8.03 -30.56 4.52
CA TYR A 599 -8.50 -31.71 3.73
C TYR A 599 -9.72 -31.39 2.86
N ARG A 600 -10.70 -30.63 3.38
CA ARG A 600 -11.82 -30.15 2.56
C ARG A 600 -11.35 -29.28 1.41
N PHE A 601 -10.40 -28.38 1.67
CA PHE A 601 -9.81 -27.54 0.62
C PHE A 601 -9.13 -28.38 -0.47
N LEU A 602 -8.35 -29.40 -0.09
CA LEU A 602 -7.71 -30.31 -1.05
C LEU A 602 -8.74 -31.01 -1.93
N LEU A 603 -9.81 -31.56 -1.34
CA LEU A 603 -10.86 -32.26 -2.06
C LEU A 603 -11.71 -31.37 -2.97
N ASN A 604 -11.88 -30.09 -2.59
CA ASN A 604 -12.75 -29.20 -3.34
C ASN A 604 -12.02 -28.45 -4.46
N SER A 605 -10.79 -28.01 -4.19
CA SER A 605 -10.05 -27.09 -5.06
C SER A 605 -8.77 -27.67 -5.66
N CYS A 606 -8.19 -28.70 -5.03
CA CYS A 606 -6.91 -29.30 -5.45
C CYS A 606 -7.03 -30.78 -5.84
N TYR A 607 -8.24 -31.30 -6.04
CA TYR A 607 -8.47 -32.74 -6.26
C TYR A 607 -7.82 -33.28 -7.55
N THR A 608 -7.43 -32.39 -8.48
CA THR A 608 -6.71 -32.75 -9.70
C THR A 608 -5.19 -32.77 -9.53
N LYS A 609 -4.65 -32.33 -8.38
CA LYS A 609 -3.23 -32.35 -8.08
C LYS A 609 -2.76 -33.77 -7.72
N THR A 610 -1.46 -33.99 -7.82
CA THR A 610 -0.83 -35.23 -7.35
C THR A 610 -0.82 -35.31 -5.82
N ILE A 611 -0.65 -36.52 -5.27
CA ILE A 611 -0.54 -36.70 -3.82
C ILE A 611 0.69 -35.98 -3.26
N TYR A 612 1.78 -35.94 -4.02
CA TYR A 612 3.03 -35.26 -3.66
C TYR A 612 2.83 -33.75 -3.51
N GLU A 613 2.13 -33.11 -4.45
CA GLU A 613 1.81 -31.67 -4.34
C GLU A 613 0.92 -31.36 -3.14
N CYS A 614 -0.05 -32.23 -2.86
CA CYS A 614 -0.92 -32.10 -1.69
C CYS A 614 -0.13 -32.26 -0.39
N ASN A 615 0.81 -33.21 -0.32
CA ASN A 615 1.69 -33.40 0.83
C ASN A 615 2.65 -32.22 1.02
N GLU A 616 3.22 -31.69 -0.05
CA GLU A 616 4.04 -30.47 -0.06
C GLU A 616 3.28 -29.26 0.49
N MET A 617 2.00 -29.10 0.11
CA MET A 617 1.12 -28.06 0.66
C MET A 617 0.88 -28.26 2.16
N LEU A 618 0.63 -29.50 2.60
CA LEU A 618 0.47 -29.83 4.02
C LEU A 618 1.74 -29.51 4.82
N HIS A 619 2.91 -29.85 4.29
CA HIS A 619 4.20 -29.54 4.92
C HIS A 619 4.42 -28.03 5.10
N ARG A 620 4.08 -27.21 4.09
CA ARG A 620 4.15 -25.73 4.20
C ARG A 620 3.22 -25.19 5.29
N LEU A 621 2.06 -25.79 5.44
CA LEU A 621 1.08 -25.47 6.49
C LEU A 621 1.44 -26.09 7.85
N ARG A 622 2.59 -26.77 7.97
CA ARG A 622 3.07 -27.46 9.19
C ARG A 622 2.12 -28.58 9.66
N LEU A 623 1.46 -29.24 8.71
CA LEU A 623 0.60 -30.41 8.93
C LEU A 623 1.31 -31.68 8.46
N ASP A 624 0.92 -32.82 9.03
CA ASP A 624 1.41 -34.13 8.60
C ASP A 624 0.90 -34.48 7.19
N PRO A 625 1.72 -35.14 6.35
CA PRO A 625 1.32 -35.57 5.02
C PRO A 625 0.22 -36.64 5.09
N LEU A 626 -0.57 -36.76 4.03
CA LEU A 626 -1.68 -37.74 3.94
C LEU A 626 -1.16 -39.17 3.94
N THR A 627 -0.04 -39.40 3.26
CA THR A 627 0.65 -40.70 3.18
C THR A 627 2.16 -40.48 3.24
N LYS A 628 2.90 -41.48 3.74
CA LYS A 628 4.37 -41.42 3.82
C LYS A 628 4.95 -41.75 2.45
N GLU A 629 5.78 -40.87 1.91
CA GLU A 629 6.54 -41.11 0.70
C GLU A 629 7.51 -42.28 0.94
N ILE A 630 7.59 -43.20 -0.03
CA ILE A 630 8.41 -44.43 0.05
C ILE A 630 9.83 -44.15 -0.44
#